data_AF-A0A6J1U952-F1
#
_entry.id   AF-A0A6J1U952-F1
#
_cell.length_a   1.000
_cell.length_b   1.000
_cell.length_c   1.000
_cell.angle_alpha   90.00
_cell.angle_beta   90.00
_cell.angle_gamma   90.00
#
_symmetry.space_group_name_H-M   'P 1'
#
loop_
_entity.id
_entity.type
_entity.pdbx_description
1 polymer ?
#
loop_
_entity_poly.entity_id
_entity_poly.type
_entity_poly.pdbx_seq_one_letter_code
_entity_poly.pdbx_strand_id
1 'polypeptide(L)'
;MIEIQSQMSERAVELLGLPDNRPCFLLDVGCGSGLSGDYISEEGHCWVGMDISPAMLDVAMEREVEGDLMLADMGQGIPFRPGTFDGCISISAIQWLCNADKKTHSPPKRLYRFFSTLYTALARGARAVLQLYPENSQQLELITTQAMKAGFTGGMVVDYPNSTKAKKFFLCLFSGITDVLPKGLGTECSEEETTQAKFTNERIQFRNAKGKSVKKSRDWVLEKKERRRRQGKNVRADTKYTGRKRKPQF
;
A
#
# COMPACT_ATOMS: atom_id res chain seq x y z
N MET A 1 21.99 18.89 11.56
CA MET A 1 21.92 18.02 10.35
C MET A 1 21.60 16.59 10.77
N ILE A 2 22.37 16.01 11.70
CA ILE A 2 22.12 14.69 12.31
C ILE A 2 20.68 14.57 12.86
N GLU A 3 20.27 15.50 13.73
CA GLU A 3 18.93 15.49 14.35
C GLU A 3 17.77 15.45 13.34
N ILE A 4 17.90 16.13 12.21
CA ILE A 4 16.85 16.13 11.17
C ILE A 4 16.78 14.77 10.47
N GLN A 5 17.93 14.12 10.23
CA GLN A 5 17.97 12.79 9.63
C GLN A 5 17.38 11.74 10.57
N SER A 6 17.70 11.81 11.86
CA SER A 6 17.13 10.93 12.88
C SER A 6 15.60 11.07 12.95
N GLN A 7 15.08 12.31 13.02
CA GLN A 7 13.63 12.55 13.02
C GLN A 7 12.92 12.03 11.77
N MET A 8 13.54 12.17 10.59
CA MET A 8 12.97 11.63 9.35
C MET A 8 13.02 10.10 9.30
N SER A 9 14.04 9.50 9.92
CA SER A 9 14.19 8.04 10.01
C SER A 9 13.17 7.44 10.98
N GLU A 10 13.01 8.04 12.16
CA GLU A 10 11.94 7.75 13.13
C GLU A 10 10.57 7.78 12.45
N ARG A 11 10.26 8.89 11.78
CA ARG A 11 8.99 9.02 11.06
C ARG A 11 8.82 7.97 9.97
N ALA A 12 9.88 7.62 9.25
CA ALA A 12 9.81 6.62 8.20
C ALA A 12 9.55 5.20 8.75
N VAL A 13 10.21 4.83 9.86
CA VAL A 13 10.00 3.54 10.54
C VAL A 13 8.60 3.47 11.14
N GLU A 14 8.09 4.55 11.74
CA GLU A 14 6.70 4.64 12.21
C GLU A 14 5.70 4.34 11.07
N LEU A 15 5.91 4.97 9.90
CA LEU A 15 5.04 4.80 8.74
C LEU A 15 5.13 3.39 8.10
N LEU A 16 6.23 2.66 8.31
CA LEU A 16 6.32 1.25 7.90
C LEU A 16 5.29 0.39 8.63
N GLY A 17 4.90 0.76 9.87
CA GLY A 17 3.94 -0.01 10.67
C GLY A 17 4.39 -1.46 10.85
N LEU A 18 5.65 -1.64 11.23
CA LEU A 18 6.26 -2.94 11.50
C LEU A 18 5.61 -3.59 12.73
N PRO A 19 5.64 -4.94 12.84
CA PRO A 19 5.10 -5.63 14.00
C PRO A 19 5.98 -5.45 15.25
N ASP A 20 5.39 -5.01 16.36
CA ASP A 20 6.10 -4.76 17.63
C ASP A 20 6.67 -6.02 18.30
N ASN A 21 6.26 -7.22 17.86
CA ASN A 21 6.55 -8.48 18.55
C ASN A 21 7.74 -9.26 17.95
N ARG A 22 8.40 -8.74 16.92
CA ARG A 22 9.56 -9.40 16.30
C ARG A 22 10.50 -8.40 15.63
N PRO A 23 11.82 -8.68 15.60
CA PRO A 23 12.73 -7.94 14.74
C PRO A 23 12.37 -8.16 13.26
N CYS A 24 12.54 -7.12 12.46
CA CYS A 24 12.32 -7.13 11.02
C CYS A 24 13.65 -6.95 10.28
N PHE A 25 13.71 -7.42 9.03
CA PHE A 25 14.87 -7.21 8.17
C PHE A 25 14.59 -6.13 7.12
N LEU A 26 15.28 -4.99 7.22
CA LEU A 26 15.02 -3.79 6.42
C LEU A 26 16.11 -3.51 5.39
N LEU A 27 15.72 -2.87 4.29
CA LEU A 27 16.64 -2.28 3.32
C LEU A 27 16.65 -0.76 3.49
N ASP A 28 17.83 -0.18 3.73
CA ASP A 28 18.04 1.27 3.71
C ASP A 28 18.69 1.71 2.39
N VAL A 29 17.90 2.37 1.54
CA VAL A 29 18.34 2.82 0.21
C VAL A 29 18.85 4.26 0.27
N GLY A 30 20.09 4.46 -0.17
CA GLY A 30 20.80 5.72 -0.02
C GLY A 30 21.18 5.96 1.43
N CYS A 31 21.73 4.92 2.09
CA CYS A 31 22.02 4.93 3.52
C CYS A 31 23.10 5.95 3.93
N GLY A 32 23.87 6.48 2.98
CA GLY A 32 24.90 7.48 3.21
C GLY A 32 25.88 7.03 4.29
N SER A 33 26.03 7.86 5.33
CA SER A 33 26.91 7.60 6.47
C SER A 33 26.27 6.71 7.55
N GLY A 34 25.13 6.07 7.25
CA GLY A 34 24.44 5.13 8.13
C GLY A 34 23.53 5.75 9.19
N LEU A 35 23.26 7.06 9.15
CA LEU A 35 22.44 7.74 10.16
C LEU A 35 21.02 7.19 10.28
N SER A 36 20.40 6.83 9.16
CA SER A 36 19.09 6.18 9.12
C SER A 36 19.15 4.75 9.64
N GLY A 37 20.22 4.03 9.29
CA GLY A 37 20.49 2.68 9.76
C GLY A 37 20.71 2.59 11.27
N ASP A 38 21.38 3.57 11.89
CA ASP A 38 21.54 3.64 13.34
C ASP A 38 20.19 3.61 14.05
N TYR A 39 19.22 4.40 13.56
CA TYR A 39 17.87 4.40 14.11
C TYR A 39 17.16 3.05 13.91
N ILE A 40 17.37 2.36 12.79
CA ILE A 40 16.82 1.01 12.58
C ILE A 40 17.38 0.03 13.61
N SER A 41 18.68 0.11 13.89
CA SER A 41 19.35 -0.69 14.92
C SER A 41 18.84 -0.37 16.32
N GLU A 42 18.64 0.91 16.66
CA GLU A 42 18.08 1.36 17.94
C GLU A 42 16.67 0.79 18.18
N GLU A 43 15.84 0.66 17.14
CA GLU A 43 14.53 0.01 17.19
C GLU A 43 14.60 -1.54 17.19
N GLY A 44 15.80 -2.12 17.25
CA GLY A 44 16.00 -3.56 17.35
C GLY A 44 15.76 -4.33 16.04
N HIS A 45 15.93 -3.67 14.89
CA HIS A 45 15.79 -4.29 13.57
C HIS A 45 17.14 -4.49 12.89
N CYS A 46 17.23 -5.52 12.05
CA CYS A 46 18.41 -5.78 11.24
C CYS A 46 18.26 -5.07 9.89
N TRP A 47 19.36 -4.60 9.31
CA TRP A 47 19.28 -3.89 8.03
C TRP A 47 20.51 -4.06 7.14
N VAL A 48 20.31 -3.80 5.86
CA VAL A 48 21.37 -3.65 4.86
C VAL A 48 21.24 -2.27 4.24
N GLY A 49 22.33 -1.52 4.21
CA GLY A 49 22.42 -0.22 3.57
C GLY A 49 23.00 -0.33 2.17
N MET A 50 22.44 0.42 1.22
CA MET A 50 23.06 0.62 -0.09
C MET A 50 23.26 2.11 -0.40
N ASP A 51 24.45 2.49 -0.87
CA ASP A 51 24.73 3.86 -1.32
C ASP A 51 25.67 3.86 -2.54
N ILE A 52 25.59 4.91 -3.35
CA ILE A 52 26.43 5.07 -4.55
C ILE A 52 27.78 5.71 -4.23
N SER A 53 27.90 6.38 -3.08
CA SER A 53 29.07 7.16 -2.69
C SER A 53 30.02 6.34 -1.80
N PRO A 54 31.22 5.95 -2.30
CA PRO A 54 32.20 5.26 -1.49
C PRO A 54 32.58 6.07 -0.24
N ALA A 55 32.78 7.38 -0.39
CA ALA A 55 33.18 8.25 0.71
C ALA A 55 32.12 8.32 1.82
N MET A 56 30.83 8.20 1.50
CA MET A 56 29.78 8.16 2.53
C MET A 56 29.79 6.82 3.26
N LEU A 57 30.02 5.71 2.54
CA LEU A 57 30.15 4.39 3.15
C LEU A 57 31.41 4.28 4.01
N ASP A 58 32.52 4.91 3.62
CA ASP A 58 33.73 4.99 4.45
C ASP A 58 33.42 5.65 5.80
N VAL A 59 32.66 6.75 5.79
CA VAL A 59 32.18 7.39 7.04
C VAL A 59 31.26 6.45 7.83
N ALA A 60 30.39 5.69 7.17
CA ALA A 60 29.54 4.72 7.87
C ALA A 60 30.38 3.60 8.53
N MET A 61 31.42 3.12 7.87
CA MET A 61 32.36 2.13 8.45
C MET A 61 33.14 2.71 9.62
N GLU A 62 33.64 3.94 9.52
CA GLU A 62 34.33 4.64 10.62
C GLU A 62 33.44 4.84 11.85
N ARG A 63 32.12 4.92 11.64
CA ARG A 63 31.11 5.00 12.70
C ARG A 63 30.72 3.65 13.29
N GLU A 64 31.26 2.55 12.76
CA GLU A 64 31.01 1.18 13.22
C GLU A 64 29.51 0.83 13.27
N VAL A 65 28.78 1.20 12.21
CA VAL A 65 27.35 0.88 12.09
C VAL A 65 27.12 -0.64 12.08
N GLU A 66 26.01 -1.09 12.66
CA GLU A 66 25.73 -2.53 12.80
C GLU A 66 25.28 -3.22 11.50
N GLY A 67 24.68 -2.47 10.57
CA GLY A 67 24.15 -3.00 9.32
C GLY A 67 25.23 -3.26 8.27
N ASP A 68 24.98 -4.24 7.40
CA ASP A 68 25.87 -4.49 6.26
C ASP A 68 25.75 -3.35 5.24
N LEU A 69 26.89 -2.92 4.71
CA LEU A 69 26.98 -1.81 3.75
C LEU A 69 27.32 -2.31 2.34
N MET A 70 26.59 -1.80 1.34
CA MET A 70 26.77 -2.14 -0.07
C MET A 70 27.01 -0.91 -0.94
N LEU A 71 28.15 -0.87 -1.63
CA LEU A 71 28.37 0.10 -2.69
C LEU A 71 27.56 -0.27 -3.94
N ALA A 72 26.49 0.47 -4.22
CA ALA A 72 25.58 0.18 -5.32
C ALA A 72 24.81 1.41 -5.84
N ASP A 73 24.55 1.44 -7.15
CA ASP A 73 23.65 2.41 -7.78
C ASP A 73 22.21 1.87 -7.77
N MET A 74 21.35 2.44 -6.90
CA MET A 74 19.94 2.04 -6.80
C MET A 74 19.18 2.13 -8.14
N GLY A 75 19.62 2.98 -9.08
CA GLY A 75 19.02 3.13 -10.40
C GLY A 75 19.30 1.96 -11.35
N GLN A 76 20.25 1.08 -11.01
CA GLN A 76 20.49 -0.20 -11.69
C GLN A 76 19.60 -1.33 -11.14
N GLY A 77 18.94 -1.09 -10.01
CA GLY A 77 18.00 -1.98 -9.34
C GLY A 77 18.53 -2.54 -8.02
N ILE A 78 17.62 -3.18 -7.30
CA ILE A 78 17.86 -3.80 -6.00
C ILE A 78 18.38 -5.24 -6.20
N PRO A 79 19.64 -5.55 -5.83
CA PRO A 79 20.31 -6.81 -6.18
C PRO A 79 20.05 -7.93 -5.16
N PHE A 80 18.81 -8.05 -4.67
CA PHE A 80 18.43 -9.05 -3.66
C PHE A 80 17.41 -10.04 -4.20
N ARG A 81 17.31 -11.19 -3.54
CA ARG A 81 16.35 -12.24 -3.92
C ARG A 81 14.91 -11.76 -3.67
N PRO A 82 13.92 -12.34 -4.36
CA PRO A 82 12.54 -11.98 -4.12
C PRO A 82 12.10 -12.22 -2.67
N GLY A 83 11.37 -11.28 -2.07
CA GLY A 83 10.83 -11.41 -0.72
C GLY A 83 11.87 -11.42 0.42
N THR A 84 13.02 -10.79 0.21
CA THR A 84 14.12 -10.72 1.20
C THR A 84 13.77 -9.81 2.39
N PHE A 85 13.18 -8.64 2.14
CA PHE A 85 13.03 -7.60 3.16
C PHE A 85 11.58 -7.47 3.66
N ASP A 86 11.40 -7.34 4.98
CA ASP A 86 10.12 -7.05 5.64
C ASP A 86 9.69 -5.58 5.42
N GLY A 87 10.63 -4.70 5.07
CA GLY A 87 10.36 -3.29 4.76
C GLY A 87 11.55 -2.59 4.12
N CYS A 88 11.34 -1.37 3.63
CA CYS A 88 12.41 -0.55 3.08
C CYS A 88 12.21 0.91 3.47
N ILE A 89 13.29 1.57 3.88
CA ILE A 89 13.31 3.02 4.02
C ILE A 89 14.29 3.63 3.02
N SER A 90 14.08 4.91 2.72
CA SER A 90 15.06 5.73 2.00
C SER A 90 14.89 7.16 2.44
N ILE A 91 15.94 7.75 3.01
CA ILE A 91 15.88 9.10 3.54
C ILE A 91 16.70 10.04 2.65
N SER A 92 16.02 10.99 2.01
CA SER A 92 16.66 12.04 1.20
C SER A 92 17.51 11.51 0.05
N ALA A 93 17.15 10.37 -0.58
CA ALA A 93 17.97 9.76 -1.64
C ALA A 93 17.27 9.62 -3.01
N ILE A 94 16.00 9.20 -3.06
CA ILE A 94 15.39 8.80 -4.34
C ILE A 94 15.24 9.93 -5.37
N GLN A 95 15.24 11.20 -4.96
CA GLN A 95 15.18 12.33 -5.88
C GLN A 95 16.38 12.36 -6.85
N TRP A 96 17.53 11.79 -6.47
CA TRP A 96 18.71 11.68 -7.34
C TRP A 96 18.47 10.80 -8.57
N LEU A 97 17.48 9.90 -8.55
CA LEU A 97 17.09 9.13 -9.74
C LEU A 97 16.42 9.96 -10.82
N CYS A 98 16.02 11.19 -10.49
CA CYS A 98 15.48 12.14 -11.45
C CYS A 98 16.58 12.87 -12.26
N ASN A 99 17.83 12.79 -11.79
CA ASN A 99 18.96 13.44 -12.44
C ASN A 99 19.50 12.60 -13.60
N ALA A 100 19.94 13.29 -14.65
CA ALA A 100 20.48 12.68 -15.86
C ALA A 100 21.94 13.08 -16.10
N ASP A 101 22.82 12.75 -15.15
CA ASP A 101 24.23 13.16 -15.18
C ASP A 101 25.03 12.55 -16.35
N LYS A 102 24.60 11.39 -16.85
CA LYS A 102 25.20 10.70 -18.01
C LYS A 102 24.21 10.68 -19.16
N LYS A 103 24.70 10.70 -20.42
CA LYS A 103 23.86 10.57 -21.63
C LYS A 103 23.01 9.30 -21.66
N THR A 104 23.45 8.25 -20.96
CA THR A 104 22.73 6.98 -20.84
C THR A 104 21.66 6.98 -19.75
N HIS A 105 21.63 8.00 -18.88
CA HIS A 105 20.63 8.10 -17.83
C HIS A 105 19.30 8.56 -18.41
N SER A 106 18.31 7.67 -18.31
CA SER A 106 16.91 8.00 -18.54
C SER A 106 16.18 7.90 -17.20
N PRO A 107 15.80 9.02 -16.57
CA PRO A 107 15.15 9.01 -15.26
C PRO A 107 13.91 8.10 -15.18
N PRO A 108 12.98 8.10 -16.16
CA PRO A 108 11.85 7.17 -16.13
C PRO A 108 12.27 5.69 -16.13
N LYS A 109 13.32 5.32 -16.88
CA LYS A 109 13.82 3.94 -16.93
C LYS A 109 14.52 3.55 -15.62
N ARG A 110 15.34 4.44 -15.06
CA ARG A 110 16.05 4.22 -13.79
C ARG A 110 15.08 4.09 -12.63
N LEU A 111 14.09 4.98 -12.53
CA LEU A 111 13.01 4.89 -11.55
C LEU A 111 12.19 3.60 -11.71
N TYR A 112 11.80 3.24 -12.94
CA TYR A 112 11.08 1.98 -13.16
C TYR A 112 11.92 0.76 -12.76
N ARG A 113 13.22 0.76 -13.09
CA ARG A 113 14.15 -0.32 -12.71
C ARG A 113 14.28 -0.43 -11.19
N PHE A 114 14.46 0.70 -10.50
CA PHE A 114 14.49 0.77 -9.04
C PHE A 114 13.20 0.19 -8.43
N PHE A 115 12.03 0.73 -8.78
CA PHE A 115 10.77 0.28 -8.18
C PHE A 115 10.41 -1.17 -8.53
N SER A 116 10.61 -1.62 -9.76
CA SER A 116 10.29 -3.01 -10.15
C SER A 116 11.13 -4.04 -9.39
N THR A 117 12.42 -3.75 -9.19
CA THR A 117 13.31 -4.64 -8.44
C THR A 117 13.11 -4.52 -6.93
N LEU A 118 12.83 -3.32 -6.41
CA LEU A 118 12.42 -3.12 -5.01
C LEU A 118 11.14 -3.88 -4.69
N TYR A 119 10.12 -3.78 -5.54
CA TYR A 119 8.86 -4.51 -5.38
C TYR A 119 9.09 -6.03 -5.28
N THR A 120 10.01 -6.54 -6.09
CA THR A 120 10.38 -7.95 -6.08
C THR A 120 11.13 -8.33 -4.79
N ALA A 121 12.06 -7.50 -4.34
CA ALA A 121 12.88 -7.75 -3.16
C ALA A 121 12.09 -7.65 -1.83
N LEU A 122 10.96 -6.96 -1.82
CA LEU A 122 10.09 -6.84 -0.64
C LEU A 122 9.19 -8.06 -0.45
N ALA A 123 9.00 -8.46 0.80
CA ALA A 123 8.04 -9.50 1.18
C ALA A 123 6.60 -9.07 0.83
N ARG A 124 5.71 -10.06 0.66
CA ARG A 124 4.30 -9.78 0.40
C ARG A 124 3.67 -9.10 1.61
N GLY A 125 3.02 -7.96 1.39
CA GLY A 125 2.46 -7.11 2.43
C GLY A 125 3.47 -6.14 3.07
N ALA A 126 4.75 -6.18 2.68
CA ALA A 126 5.76 -5.24 3.17
C ALA A 126 5.48 -3.81 2.66
N ARG A 127 6.04 -2.83 3.38
CA ARG A 127 5.95 -1.42 3.03
C ARG A 127 7.31 -0.85 2.66
N ALA A 128 7.29 0.15 1.80
CA ALA A 128 8.45 0.99 1.55
C ALA A 128 8.09 2.45 1.83
N VAL A 129 8.88 3.12 2.67
CA VAL A 129 8.67 4.53 3.02
C VAL A 129 9.88 5.34 2.58
N LEU A 130 9.66 6.19 1.58
CA LEU A 130 10.72 6.92 0.91
C LEU A 130 10.54 8.42 1.15
N GLN A 131 11.38 9.02 1.98
CA GLN A 131 11.42 10.46 2.18
C GLN A 131 12.19 11.11 1.04
N LEU A 132 11.60 12.12 0.41
CA LEU A 132 12.22 12.81 -0.74
C LEU A 132 11.99 14.32 -0.74
N TYR A 133 12.79 15.02 -1.54
CA TYR A 133 12.62 16.44 -1.84
C TYR A 133 12.38 16.64 -3.34
N PRO A 134 11.11 16.71 -3.78
CA PRO A 134 10.81 16.98 -5.18
C PRO A 134 11.10 18.46 -5.50
N GLU A 135 11.77 18.73 -6.61
CA GLU A 135 12.00 20.07 -7.14
C GLU A 135 10.70 20.68 -7.69
N ASN A 136 9.84 19.85 -8.27
CA ASN A 136 8.58 20.26 -8.87
C ASN A 136 7.53 19.14 -8.82
N SER A 137 6.26 19.50 -9.11
CA SER A 137 5.15 18.55 -9.11
C SER A 137 5.29 17.45 -10.18
N GLN A 138 5.93 17.75 -11.30
CA GLN A 138 6.15 16.76 -12.38
C GLN A 138 7.11 15.65 -11.94
N GLN A 139 8.14 15.98 -11.17
CA GLN A 139 9.06 15.01 -10.59
C GLN A 139 8.34 14.10 -9.60
N LEU A 140 7.50 14.67 -8.74
CA LEU A 140 6.69 13.91 -7.79
C LEU A 140 5.72 12.96 -8.51
N GLU A 141 5.05 13.45 -9.55
CA GLU A 141 4.16 12.66 -10.40
C GLU A 141 4.92 11.55 -11.12
N LEU A 142 6.11 11.83 -11.66
CA LEU A 142 6.96 10.84 -12.32
C LEU A 142 7.35 9.71 -11.37
N ILE A 143 7.86 10.03 -10.18
CA ILE A 143 8.25 9.05 -9.16
C ILE A 143 7.04 8.18 -8.79
N THR A 144 5.92 8.80 -8.46
CA THR A 144 4.68 8.10 -8.09
C THR A 144 4.19 7.21 -9.23
N THR A 145 4.20 7.71 -10.47
CA THR A 145 3.78 6.93 -11.65
C THR A 145 4.64 5.70 -11.87
N GLN A 146 5.97 5.80 -11.71
CA GLN A 146 6.85 4.64 -11.86
C GLN A 146 6.65 3.63 -10.73
N ALA A 147 6.42 4.07 -9.49
CA ALA A 147 6.09 3.19 -8.37
C ALA A 147 4.79 2.41 -8.63
N MET A 148 3.72 3.12 -9.02
CA MET A 148 2.43 2.48 -9.33
C MET A 148 2.54 1.53 -10.53
N LYS A 149 3.32 1.91 -11.56
CA LYS A 149 3.60 1.05 -12.72
C LYS A 149 4.37 -0.22 -12.36
N ALA A 150 5.22 -0.16 -11.33
CA ALA A 150 5.94 -1.34 -10.82
C ALA A 150 5.05 -2.30 -10.04
N GLY A 151 3.84 -1.89 -9.66
CA GLY A 151 2.87 -2.72 -8.94
C GLY A 151 2.64 -2.30 -7.48
N PHE A 152 3.32 -1.26 -7.00
CA PHE A 152 3.02 -0.70 -5.68
C PHE A 152 1.63 -0.07 -5.67
N THR A 153 0.99 -0.13 -4.50
CA THR A 153 -0.11 0.75 -4.14
C THR A 153 0.35 1.71 -3.06
N GLY A 154 -0.42 2.76 -2.75
CA GLY A 154 -0.12 3.66 -1.64
C GLY A 154 -0.29 5.12 -2.02
N GLY A 155 0.46 6.00 -1.37
CA GLY A 155 0.31 7.44 -1.55
C GLY A 155 1.38 8.28 -0.87
N MET A 156 1.21 9.59 -0.96
CA MET A 156 2.10 10.58 -0.37
C MET A 156 1.57 11.02 0.99
N VAL A 157 2.43 10.98 2.01
CA VAL A 157 2.21 11.62 3.30
C VAL A 157 3.05 12.88 3.33
N VAL A 158 2.44 14.01 3.71
CA VAL A 158 3.12 15.31 3.78
C VAL A 158 3.01 15.83 5.20
N ASP A 159 4.12 15.81 5.91
CA ASP A 159 4.21 16.40 7.23
C ASP A 159 4.46 17.91 7.11
N TYR A 160 3.85 18.67 8.02
CA TYR A 160 3.87 20.14 8.04
C TYR A 160 3.50 20.80 6.70
N PRO A 161 2.33 20.49 6.11
CA PRO A 161 1.96 20.93 4.76
C PRO A 161 1.85 22.46 4.61
N ASN A 162 1.59 23.16 5.70
CA ASN A 162 1.42 24.61 5.76
C ASN A 162 2.76 25.37 5.85
N SER A 163 3.87 24.69 6.16
CA SER A 163 5.20 25.29 6.20
C SER A 163 5.90 25.05 4.86
N THR A 164 6.67 26.01 4.36
CA THR A 164 7.55 25.78 3.21
C THR A 164 8.91 25.25 3.63
N LYS A 165 9.36 25.59 4.85
CA LYS A 165 10.68 25.22 5.40
C LYS A 165 10.67 23.86 6.08
N ALA A 166 9.59 23.54 6.80
CA ALA A 166 9.48 22.30 7.58
C ALA A 166 8.79 21.16 6.82
N LYS A 167 8.28 21.40 5.61
CA LYS A 167 7.55 20.41 4.81
C LYS A 167 8.42 19.19 4.53
N LYS A 168 7.90 18.00 4.81
CA LYS A 168 8.54 16.72 4.48
C LYS A 168 7.58 15.85 3.68
N PHE A 169 8.07 15.28 2.59
CA PHE A 169 7.32 14.36 1.73
C PHE A 169 7.79 12.93 1.99
N PHE A 170 6.85 12.04 2.28
CA PHE A 170 7.06 10.61 2.48
C PHE A 170 6.18 9.83 1.51
N LEU A 171 6.80 9.16 0.53
CA LEU A 171 6.10 8.25 -0.35
C LEU A 171 5.94 6.90 0.37
N CYS A 172 4.71 6.58 0.77
CA CYS A 172 4.36 5.35 1.47
C CYS A 172 3.77 4.35 0.48
N LEU A 173 4.51 3.27 0.23
CA LEU A 173 4.18 2.25 -0.75
C LEU A 173 3.91 0.90 -0.06
N PHE A 174 3.01 0.12 -0.63
CA PHE A 174 2.63 -1.21 -0.18
C PHE A 174 2.92 -2.23 -1.29
N SER A 175 3.66 -3.29 -0.96
CA SER A 175 3.95 -4.41 -1.85
C SER A 175 2.88 -5.50 -1.72
N GLY A 176 1.98 -5.58 -2.69
CA GLY A 176 0.92 -6.58 -2.69
C GLY A 176 -0.19 -6.31 -1.67
N ILE A 177 -0.97 -7.35 -1.35
CA ILE A 177 -2.11 -7.27 -0.42
C ILE A 177 -1.65 -7.78 0.94
N THR A 178 -1.89 -7.00 2.00
CA THR A 178 -1.69 -7.43 3.38
C THR A 178 -2.87 -8.29 3.84
N ASP A 179 -2.61 -9.49 4.36
CA ASP A 179 -3.66 -10.34 4.97
C ASP A 179 -4.12 -9.82 6.35
N VAL A 180 -3.45 -8.81 6.90
CA VAL A 180 -3.74 -8.22 8.21
C VAL A 180 -4.81 -7.14 8.06
N LEU A 181 -6.03 -7.43 8.50
CA LEU A 181 -7.08 -6.43 8.71
C LEU A 181 -6.65 -5.48 9.84
N PRO A 182 -6.73 -4.14 9.65
CA PRO A 182 -6.42 -3.20 10.72
C PRO A 182 -7.36 -3.43 11.91
N LYS A 183 -6.80 -3.49 13.12
CA LYS A 183 -7.58 -3.51 14.35
C LYS A 183 -8.39 -2.22 14.44
N GLY A 184 -9.70 -2.31 14.66
CA GLY A 184 -10.55 -1.14 14.85
C GLY A 184 -10.11 -0.36 16.09
N LEU A 185 -9.95 0.96 15.94
CA LEU A 185 -9.61 1.85 17.05
C LEU A 185 -10.83 1.96 17.98
N GLY A 186 -10.73 1.46 19.22
CA GLY A 186 -11.75 1.68 20.26
C GLY A 186 -12.29 0.45 21.00
N THR A 187 -11.50 -0.57 21.29
CA THR A 187 -11.92 -1.64 22.23
C THR A 187 -10.89 -1.87 23.33
N GLU A 188 -10.52 -0.78 23.99
CA GLU A 188 -9.96 -0.82 25.34
C GLU A 188 -11.06 -0.33 26.30
N CYS A 189 -12.09 -1.15 26.45
CA CYS A 189 -13.00 -1.04 27.59
C CYS A 189 -12.78 -2.31 28.42
N SER A 190 -12.21 -2.09 29.61
CA SER A 190 -12.45 -2.80 30.87
C SER A 190 -13.08 -4.19 30.77
N GLU A 191 -12.40 -5.15 31.39
CA GLU A 191 -12.96 -6.43 31.85
C GLU A 191 -14.18 -6.18 32.75
N GLU A 192 -15.34 -5.92 32.15
CA GLU A 192 -16.64 -6.00 32.79
C GLU A 192 -17.52 -6.93 31.95
N GLU A 193 -18.04 -7.94 32.65
CA GLU A 193 -18.88 -9.03 32.16
C GLU A 193 -19.93 -8.56 31.15
N THR A 194 -19.61 -8.66 29.86
CA THR A 194 -20.58 -8.44 28.79
C THR A 194 -21.13 -9.79 28.37
N THR A 195 -22.32 -10.08 28.88
CA THR A 195 -23.34 -11.00 28.34
C THR A 195 -22.94 -11.69 27.03
N GLN A 196 -22.43 -12.92 27.17
CA GLN A 196 -22.22 -13.86 26.08
C GLN A 196 -23.47 -13.93 25.19
N ALA A 197 -23.40 -13.34 24.00
CA ALA A 197 -24.32 -13.67 22.93
C ALA A 197 -24.06 -15.13 22.55
N LYS A 198 -24.93 -16.03 23.04
CA LYS A 198 -24.96 -17.44 22.64
C LYS A 198 -25.03 -17.51 21.12
N PHE A 199 -23.93 -17.92 20.49
CA PHE A 199 -23.91 -18.34 19.10
C PHE A 199 -24.83 -19.57 18.97
N THR A 200 -26.09 -19.36 18.59
CA THR A 200 -26.94 -20.43 18.11
C THR A 200 -26.41 -20.83 16.73
N ASN A 201 -26.10 -22.12 16.57
CA ASN A 201 -25.80 -22.77 15.29
C ASN A 201 -27.07 -22.83 14.41
N GLU A 202 -27.73 -21.71 14.17
CA GLU A 202 -28.74 -21.60 13.12
C GLU A 202 -28.08 -21.01 11.88
N ARG A 203 -27.82 -21.90 10.91
CA ARG A 203 -27.45 -21.55 9.54
C ARG A 203 -28.56 -20.70 8.91
N ILE A 204 -28.52 -19.38 9.15
CA ILE A 204 -29.27 -18.43 8.34
C ILE A 204 -28.50 -18.27 7.03
N GLN A 205 -28.89 -19.09 6.05
CA GLN A 205 -28.48 -18.90 4.66
C GLN A 205 -29.02 -17.55 4.16
N PHE A 206 -28.24 -16.48 4.32
CA PHE A 206 -28.43 -15.27 3.52
C PHE A 206 -28.07 -15.59 2.07
N ARG A 207 -29.03 -16.19 1.35
CA ARG A 207 -28.95 -16.33 -0.10
C ARG A 207 -29.03 -14.94 -0.71
N ASN A 208 -27.89 -14.49 -1.24
CA ASN A 208 -27.83 -13.56 -2.36
C ASN A 208 -28.94 -13.86 -3.37
N ALA A 209 -29.83 -12.89 -3.63
CA ALA A 209 -30.64 -12.88 -4.84
C ALA A 209 -31.21 -11.48 -5.17
N LYS A 210 -30.33 -10.52 -5.48
CA LYS A 210 -30.64 -9.59 -6.59
C LYS A 210 -30.50 -10.36 -7.91
N GLY A 211 -31.34 -11.37 -8.09
CA GLY A 211 -31.48 -12.14 -9.31
C GLY A 211 -32.79 -11.77 -9.98
N LYS A 212 -32.74 -11.31 -11.23
CA LYS A 212 -33.94 -10.96 -12.02
C LYS A 212 -34.95 -12.12 -11.96
N SER A 213 -36.23 -11.78 -11.81
CA SER A 213 -37.34 -12.74 -11.80
C SER A 213 -37.27 -13.66 -13.02
N VAL A 214 -37.42 -14.98 -12.80
CA VAL A 214 -37.30 -16.00 -13.87
C VAL A 214 -38.30 -15.70 -14.99
N LYS A 215 -37.81 -15.61 -16.23
CA LYS A 215 -38.62 -15.20 -17.39
C LYS A 215 -39.85 -16.13 -17.56
N LYS A 216 -41.04 -15.53 -17.70
CA LYS A 216 -42.37 -16.20 -17.74
C LYS A 216 -42.89 -16.72 -16.39
N SER A 217 -42.22 -16.49 -15.27
CA SER A 217 -42.81 -16.71 -13.95
C SER A 217 -43.95 -15.72 -13.69
N ARG A 218 -44.80 -16.03 -12.71
CA ARG A 218 -45.87 -15.14 -12.29
C ARG A 218 -45.33 -13.77 -11.84
N ASP A 219 -44.25 -13.77 -11.08
CA ASP A 219 -43.64 -12.55 -10.54
C ASP A 219 -43.03 -11.69 -11.64
N TRP A 220 -42.40 -12.33 -12.63
CA TRP A 220 -41.91 -11.64 -13.83
C TRP A 220 -43.04 -10.96 -14.62
N VAL A 221 -44.22 -11.59 -14.69
CA VAL A 221 -45.40 -11.00 -15.34
C VAL A 221 -45.94 -9.80 -14.55
N LEU A 222 -45.98 -9.88 -13.22
CA LEU A 222 -46.42 -8.79 -12.35
C LEU A 222 -45.48 -7.57 -12.44
N GLU A 223 -44.18 -7.80 -12.31
CA GLU A 223 -43.16 -6.75 -12.40
C GLU A 223 -43.25 -6.00 -13.75
N LYS A 224 -43.48 -6.76 -14.84
CA LYS A 224 -43.67 -6.19 -16.17
C LYS A 224 -44.96 -5.38 -16.31
N LYS A 225 -46.06 -5.84 -15.69
CA LYS A 225 -47.34 -5.10 -15.67
C LYS A 225 -47.22 -3.82 -14.88
N GLU A 226 -46.61 -3.87 -13.70
CA GLU A 226 -46.40 -2.70 -12.85
C GLU A 226 -45.55 -1.64 -13.56
N ARG A 227 -44.46 -2.05 -14.20
CA ARG A 227 -43.64 -1.16 -15.02
C ARG A 227 -44.45 -0.47 -16.13
N ARG A 228 -45.37 -1.18 -16.78
CA ARG A 228 -46.24 -0.60 -17.82
C ARG A 228 -47.29 0.34 -17.26
N ARG A 229 -47.81 0.09 -16.04
CA ARG A 229 -48.69 1.02 -15.33
C ARG A 229 -47.98 2.33 -15.00
N ARG A 230 -46.74 2.26 -14.51
CA ARG A 230 -45.90 3.47 -14.28
C ARG A 230 -45.63 4.27 -15.55
N GLN A 231 -45.63 3.61 -16.71
CA GLN A 231 -45.50 4.25 -18.02
C GLN A 231 -46.85 4.76 -18.59
N GLY A 232 -47.91 4.79 -17.79
CA GLY A 232 -49.24 5.29 -18.19
C GLY A 232 -49.95 4.42 -19.23
N LYS A 233 -49.46 3.21 -19.51
CA LYS A 233 -50.08 2.32 -20.50
C LYS A 233 -51.26 1.58 -19.88
N ASN A 234 -52.32 1.38 -20.66
CA ASN A 234 -53.47 0.61 -20.21
C ASN A 234 -53.07 -0.87 -20.02
N VAL A 235 -53.16 -1.37 -18.78
CA VAL A 235 -52.75 -2.74 -18.40
C VAL A 235 -53.88 -3.40 -17.63
N ARG A 236 -54.27 -4.61 -18.05
CA ARG A 236 -55.33 -5.39 -17.43
C ARG A 236 -55.04 -5.71 -15.95
N ALA A 237 -56.08 -5.64 -15.12
CA ALA A 237 -56.01 -5.89 -13.68
C ALA A 237 -55.40 -7.25 -13.33
N ASP A 238 -54.82 -7.35 -12.13
CA ASP A 238 -54.23 -8.59 -11.63
C ASP A 238 -55.31 -9.49 -11.06
N THR A 239 -55.39 -10.71 -11.58
CA THR A 239 -56.32 -11.74 -11.13
C THR A 239 -55.56 -12.93 -10.57
N LYS A 240 -56.23 -13.80 -9.80
CA LYS A 240 -55.67 -15.06 -9.30
C LYS A 240 -55.15 -16.02 -10.38
N TYR A 241 -55.49 -15.77 -11.66
CA TYR A 241 -55.05 -16.55 -12.81
C TYR A 241 -53.86 -15.93 -13.57
N THR A 242 -53.32 -14.81 -13.11
CA THR A 242 -52.22 -14.09 -13.78
C THR A 242 -50.94 -14.94 -13.82
N GLY A 243 -50.41 -15.19 -15.01
CA GLY A 243 -49.20 -16.00 -15.21
C GLY A 243 -49.43 -17.52 -15.19
N ARG A 244 -50.67 -17.99 -15.02
CA ARG A 244 -50.99 -19.43 -15.05
C ARG A 244 -51.01 -19.94 -16.49
N LYS A 245 -50.32 -21.06 -16.75
CA LYS A 245 -50.42 -21.77 -18.04
C LYS A 245 -51.85 -22.25 -18.24
N ARG A 246 -52.48 -21.91 -19.36
CA ARG A 246 -53.76 -22.50 -19.77
C ARG A 246 -53.51 -23.94 -20.21
N LYS A 247 -54.43 -24.86 -19.91
CA LYS A 247 -54.35 -26.22 -20.45
C LYS A 247 -54.47 -26.15 -21.98
N PRO A 248 -53.75 -26.98 -22.74
CA PRO A 248 -54.01 -27.10 -24.17
C PRO A 248 -55.45 -27.59 -24.36
N GLN A 249 -56.21 -26.89 -25.19
CA GLN A 249 -57.45 -27.41 -25.75
C GLN A 249 -57.04 -28.25 -26.96
N PHE A 250 -57.47 -29.51 -26.96
CA PHE A 250 -57.51 -30.33 -28.17
C PHE A 250 -58.82 -30.06 -28.89
#